data_AF-A0A1I3RA07-F1
#
_entry.id   AF-A0A1I3RA07-F1
#
_cell.length_a   1.000
_cell.length_b   1.000
_cell.length_c   1.000
_cell.angle_alpha   90.00
_cell.angle_beta   90.00
_cell.angle_gamma   90.00
#
_symmetry.space_group_name_H-M   'P 1'
#
loop_
_entity.id
_entity.type
_entity.pdbx_description
1 polymer ?
#
loop_
_entity_poly.entity_id
_entity_poly.type
_entity_poly.pdbx_seq_one_letter_code
_entity_poly.pdbx_strand_id
1 'polypeptide(L)'
;MDEIDELSEFLQKLTPLSRSCLLSELERLELCGIDMPGSAGVQAKLRAEFRKDGSVQARATNPSRYFFAPLELLLIDGAPEHANAGRISRNTLTPIWEWICRDLLPTMARDYVKAINDQVTANNPKEVQKIATAFQIKVLKVLENTLASAESAEFARSKLTQYTASRTAFEDVKKMQRVLRAGEALPKFNEKLPETIAKFDDGQVSQITAQLDAFKKAHPDALPFALALVARRLKTFWQLAYLATKAAASKNAADIAATPYACVIPMVLDRLDDKRLALRVALRHNRFLVARDLLTEIYDAEHSLKLRIDGIEQSEWGVRLQQLMDAIAALVSAEVSRFPANVGHILGSRRLRSPDTLGGKLSYLAWKGRDAVQDGAAAFRKLLGAT
;
A
#
# COMPACT_ATOMS: atom_id res chain seq x y z
N MET A 1 -7.77 2.56 -41.19
CA MET A 1 -7.71 3.50 -40.06
C MET A 1 -7.20 2.67 -38.91
N ASP A 2 -6.03 2.98 -38.35
CA ASP A 2 -5.43 2.13 -37.31
C ASP A 2 -6.32 2.15 -36.05
N GLU A 3 -6.51 1.00 -35.40
CA GLU A 3 -7.26 0.88 -34.13
C GLU A 3 -6.76 1.88 -33.07
N ILE A 4 -5.48 2.27 -33.16
CA ILE A 4 -4.81 3.26 -32.31
C ILE A 4 -5.35 4.68 -32.50
N ASP A 5 -5.80 5.04 -33.70
CA ASP A 5 -6.34 6.36 -34.03
C ASP A 5 -7.81 6.47 -33.59
N GLU A 6 -8.62 5.44 -33.81
CA GLU A 6 -10.00 5.36 -33.31
C GLU A 6 -10.07 5.46 -31.78
N LEU A 7 -9.15 4.77 -31.10
CA LEU A 7 -9.05 4.81 -29.64
C LEU A 7 -8.59 6.19 -29.16
N SER A 8 -7.77 6.90 -29.93
CA SER A 8 -7.36 8.28 -29.60
C SER A 8 -8.50 9.28 -29.75
N GLU A 9 -9.28 9.18 -30.82
CA GLU A 9 -10.50 9.99 -31.00
C GLU A 9 -11.53 9.70 -29.91
N PHE A 10 -11.69 8.43 -29.52
CA PHE A 10 -12.58 8.05 -28.43
C PHE A 10 -12.13 8.67 -27.10
N LEU A 11 -10.83 8.60 -26.77
CA LEU A 11 -10.29 9.23 -25.57
C LEU A 11 -10.51 10.75 -25.58
N GLN A 12 -10.38 11.42 -26.72
CA GLN A 12 -10.63 12.87 -26.82
C GLN A 12 -12.11 13.24 -26.64
N LYS A 13 -13.04 12.32 -26.93
CA LYS A 13 -14.48 12.50 -26.68
C LYS A 13 -14.85 12.34 -25.20
N LEU A 14 -13.98 11.76 -24.38
CA LEU A 14 -14.20 11.61 -22.94
C LEU A 14 -13.90 12.91 -22.19
N THR A 15 -14.64 13.17 -21.11
CA THR A 15 -14.34 14.30 -20.22
C THR A 15 -12.94 14.14 -19.57
N PRO A 16 -12.26 15.24 -19.18
CA PRO A 16 -10.99 15.17 -18.45
C PRO A 16 -11.05 14.30 -17.20
N LEU A 17 -12.18 14.35 -16.48
CA LEU A 17 -12.47 13.47 -15.35
C LEU A 17 -12.50 12.01 -15.79
N SER A 18 -13.29 11.67 -16.80
CA SER A 18 -13.42 10.30 -17.33
C SER A 18 -12.07 9.72 -17.77
N ARG A 19 -11.19 10.55 -18.33
CA ARG A 19 -9.81 10.16 -18.71
C ARG A 19 -8.91 9.91 -17.50
N SER A 20 -9.00 10.74 -16.46
CA SER A 20 -8.27 10.55 -15.19
C SER A 20 -8.74 9.29 -14.46
N CYS A 21 -10.05 9.05 -14.44
CA CYS A 21 -10.66 7.85 -13.90
C CYS A 21 -10.24 6.61 -14.69
N LEU A 22 -10.24 6.68 -16.02
CA LEU A 22 -9.78 5.60 -16.88
C LEU A 22 -8.30 5.29 -16.64
N LEU A 23 -7.43 6.31 -16.54
CA LEU A 23 -6.03 6.10 -16.21
C LEU A 23 -5.86 5.42 -14.84
N SER A 24 -6.56 5.93 -13.82
CA SER A 24 -6.50 5.39 -12.45
C SER A 24 -7.00 3.94 -12.38
N GLU A 25 -8.09 3.62 -13.09
CA GLU A 25 -8.63 2.26 -13.14
C GLU A 25 -7.76 1.31 -13.97
N LEU A 26 -7.18 1.76 -15.09
CA LEU A 26 -6.24 0.95 -15.86
C LEU A 26 -4.98 0.65 -15.05
N GLU A 27 -4.46 1.63 -14.31
CA GLU A 27 -3.33 1.43 -13.40
C GLU A 27 -3.70 0.50 -12.23
N ARG A 28 -4.91 0.66 -11.67
CA ARG A 28 -5.42 -0.24 -10.64
C ARG A 28 -5.57 -1.66 -11.16
N LEU A 29 -6.14 -1.86 -12.34
CA LEU A 29 -6.35 -3.18 -12.94
C LEU A 29 -5.02 -3.86 -13.26
N GLU A 30 -4.04 -3.11 -13.75
CA GLU A 30 -2.68 -3.59 -13.94
C GLU A 30 -2.05 -4.05 -12.62
N LEU A 31 -2.21 -3.28 -11.54
CA LEU A 31 -1.79 -3.68 -10.19
C LEU A 31 -2.55 -4.95 -9.74
N CYS A 32 -3.87 -5.00 -9.92
CA CYS A 32 -4.72 -6.15 -9.60
C CYS A 32 -4.44 -7.39 -10.49
N GLY A 33 -3.58 -7.27 -11.51
CA GLY A 33 -3.19 -8.36 -12.42
C GLY A 33 -4.23 -8.72 -13.48
N ILE A 34 -5.20 -7.84 -13.69
CA ILE A 34 -6.14 -7.92 -14.80
C ILE A 34 -5.46 -7.23 -15.97
N ASP A 35 -4.90 -8.03 -16.87
CA ASP A 35 -4.27 -7.53 -18.08
C ASP A 35 -5.35 -7.19 -19.10
N MET A 36 -5.46 -5.90 -19.44
CA MET A 36 -6.27 -5.47 -20.57
C MET A 36 -5.36 -5.27 -21.78
N PRO A 37 -5.51 -6.07 -22.86
CA PRO A 37 -4.78 -5.87 -24.10
C PRO A 37 -4.88 -4.42 -24.58
N GLY A 38 -3.75 -3.81 -24.95
CA GLY A 38 -3.69 -2.41 -25.42
C GLY A 38 -3.70 -1.33 -24.32
N SER A 39 -3.94 -1.69 -23.05
CA SER A 39 -3.99 -0.72 -21.93
C SER A 39 -2.69 0.05 -21.73
N ALA A 40 -1.53 -0.56 -21.94
CA ALA A 40 -0.23 0.09 -21.79
C ALA A 40 -0.07 1.31 -22.74
N GLY A 41 -0.56 1.20 -23.97
CA GLY A 41 -0.54 2.31 -24.95
C GLY A 41 -1.49 3.44 -24.55
N VAL A 42 -2.68 3.09 -24.04
CA VAL A 42 -3.67 4.04 -23.52
C VAL A 42 -3.14 4.77 -22.29
N GLN A 43 -2.59 4.04 -21.31
CA GLN A 43 -1.96 4.64 -20.14
C GLN A 43 -0.80 5.55 -20.53
N ALA A 44 0.07 5.15 -21.46
CA ALA A 44 1.19 5.98 -21.89
C ALA A 44 0.72 7.30 -22.53
N LYS A 45 -0.34 7.26 -23.35
CA LYS A 45 -0.98 8.43 -23.96
C LYS A 45 -1.66 9.31 -22.91
N LEU A 46 -2.48 8.74 -22.03
CA LEU A 46 -3.14 9.48 -20.94
C LEU A 46 -2.11 10.13 -20.01
N ARG A 47 -1.05 9.40 -19.61
CA ARG A 47 0.08 9.96 -18.86
C ARG A 47 0.78 11.07 -19.64
N ALA A 48 0.93 10.95 -20.96
CA ALA A 48 1.56 11.98 -21.79
C ALA A 48 0.68 13.25 -21.88
N GLU A 49 -0.64 13.08 -21.89
CA GLU A 49 -1.60 14.17 -21.88
C GLU A 49 -1.59 14.94 -20.54
N PHE A 50 -1.69 14.24 -19.41
CA PHE A 50 -1.50 14.85 -18.09
C PHE A 50 -0.08 15.42 -17.89
N ARG A 51 0.91 14.94 -18.66
CA ARG A 51 2.26 15.53 -18.72
C ARG A 51 2.36 16.76 -19.63
N LYS A 52 1.51 16.91 -20.64
CA LYS A 52 1.50 18.08 -21.55
C LYS A 52 0.89 19.32 -20.88
N ASP A 53 -0.07 19.14 -19.97
CA ASP A 53 -0.56 20.22 -19.10
C ASP A 53 0.38 20.52 -17.92
N GLY A 54 1.33 19.62 -17.66
CA GLY A 54 2.32 19.72 -16.58
C GLY A 54 3.75 19.73 -17.13
N SER A 55 4.16 20.87 -17.71
CA SER A 55 5.55 21.07 -18.17
C SER A 55 6.53 20.66 -17.06
N VAL A 56 7.65 20.03 -17.45
CA VAL A 56 8.66 19.50 -16.51
C VAL A 56 9.26 20.60 -15.63
N GLN A 57 9.15 21.88 -16.03
CA GLN A 57 9.48 23.06 -15.22
C GLN A 57 8.49 23.34 -14.08
N ALA A 58 7.23 22.90 -14.17
CA ALA A 58 6.21 23.05 -13.12
C ALA A 58 6.39 22.06 -11.95
N ARG A 59 7.23 21.01 -12.09
CA ARG A 59 7.40 20.00 -11.04
C ARG A 59 8.25 20.47 -9.85
N ALA A 60 9.08 21.48 -10.04
CA ALA A 60 9.89 22.10 -8.97
C ALA A 60 9.18 23.29 -8.30
N THR A 61 8.11 23.82 -8.92
CA THR A 61 7.42 25.07 -8.54
C THR A 61 5.95 24.87 -8.16
N ASN A 62 5.39 23.66 -8.19
CA ASN A 62 3.96 23.44 -7.94
C ASN A 62 3.57 23.78 -6.47
N PRO A 63 2.72 24.79 -6.23
CA PRO A 63 2.30 25.18 -4.88
C PRO A 63 1.61 24.05 -4.10
N SER A 64 1.04 23.06 -4.78
CA SER A 64 0.44 21.89 -4.12
C SER A 64 1.47 21.06 -3.34
N ARG A 65 2.74 21.02 -3.76
CA ARG A 65 3.79 20.28 -3.05
C ARG A 65 4.07 20.83 -1.67
N TYR A 66 4.14 22.15 -1.54
CA TYR A 66 4.32 22.80 -0.25
C TYR A 66 3.10 22.60 0.65
N PHE A 67 1.90 22.61 0.07
CA PHE A 67 0.67 22.31 0.80
C PHE A 67 0.65 20.87 1.33
N PHE A 68 1.02 19.87 0.52
CA PHE A 68 1.03 18.46 0.91
C PHE A 68 2.31 17.99 1.61
N ALA A 69 3.30 18.88 1.83
CA ALA A 69 4.57 18.53 2.47
C ALA A 69 4.42 17.74 3.79
N PRO A 70 3.46 18.06 4.70
CA PRO A 70 3.25 17.28 5.92
C PRO A 70 2.84 15.82 5.67
N LEU A 71 2.29 15.50 4.49
CA LEU A 71 1.82 14.17 4.14
C LEU A 71 2.91 13.29 3.53
N GLU A 72 4.03 13.85 3.05
CA GLU A 72 5.01 13.15 2.19
C GLU A 72 5.50 11.81 2.76
N LEU A 73 5.72 11.73 4.08
CA LEU A 73 6.15 10.49 4.75
C LEU A 73 5.04 9.43 4.88
N LEU A 74 3.80 9.78 4.56
CA LEU A 74 2.63 8.93 4.67
C LEU A 74 2.04 8.56 3.30
N LEU A 75 2.62 9.13 2.22
CA LEU A 75 2.22 8.86 0.85
C LEU A 75 2.71 7.49 0.39
N ILE A 76 1.83 6.80 -0.34
CA ILE A 76 2.13 5.56 -1.04
C ILE A 76 1.76 5.66 -2.51
N ASP A 77 2.50 4.93 -3.34
CA ASP A 77 2.20 4.82 -4.76
C ASP A 77 1.16 3.72 -4.97
N GLY A 78 0.03 4.05 -5.60
CA GLY A 78 -1.11 3.15 -5.79
C GLY A 78 -2.30 3.45 -4.87
N ALA A 79 -3.50 3.06 -5.32
CA ALA A 79 -4.70 3.07 -4.49
C ALA A 79 -4.75 1.77 -3.68
N PRO A 80 -4.85 1.82 -2.35
CA PRO A 80 -5.01 0.62 -1.54
C PRO A 80 -6.33 -0.07 -1.95
N GLU A 81 -6.30 -1.37 -2.21
CA GLU A 81 -7.49 -2.15 -2.60
C GLU A 81 -8.58 -2.13 -1.50
N HIS A 82 -8.19 -1.75 -0.26
CA HIS A 82 -9.01 -1.77 0.93
C HIS A 82 -8.83 -0.50 1.78
N ALA A 83 -9.77 -0.27 2.70
CA ALA A 83 -9.64 0.77 3.72
C ALA A 83 -8.40 0.50 4.59
N ASN A 84 -7.58 1.52 4.82
CA ASN A 84 -6.37 1.45 5.63
C ASN A 84 -6.30 2.64 6.58
N ALA A 85 -5.59 2.48 7.69
CA ALA A 85 -5.62 3.45 8.80
C ALA A 85 -4.54 4.54 8.74
N GLY A 86 -3.40 4.32 8.04
CA GLY A 86 -2.21 5.17 8.19
C GLY A 86 -1.48 5.55 6.89
N ARG A 87 -2.06 5.27 5.71
CA ARG A 87 -1.44 5.55 4.41
C ARG A 87 -2.36 6.41 3.55
N ILE A 88 -1.79 7.31 2.77
CA ILE A 88 -2.53 8.19 1.86
C ILE A 88 -2.07 7.88 0.43
N SER A 89 -3.01 7.68 -0.49
CA SER A 89 -2.63 7.41 -1.88
C SER A 89 -2.08 8.67 -2.54
N ARG A 90 -0.95 8.58 -3.23
CA ARG A 90 -0.41 9.72 -4.01
C ARG A 90 -1.37 10.11 -5.15
N ASN A 91 -2.14 9.16 -5.66
CA ASN A 91 -3.08 9.37 -6.77
C ASN A 91 -4.29 10.23 -6.37
N THR A 92 -4.61 10.34 -5.08
CA THR A 92 -5.74 11.15 -4.60
C THR A 92 -5.36 12.61 -4.35
N LEU A 93 -4.06 12.94 -4.32
CA LEU A 93 -3.60 14.31 -4.02
C LEU A 93 -4.01 15.34 -5.07
N THR A 94 -3.89 15.00 -6.36
CA THR A 94 -4.27 15.93 -7.44
C THR A 94 -5.77 16.24 -7.41
N PRO A 95 -6.69 15.24 -7.36
CA PRO A 95 -8.12 15.50 -7.19
C PRO A 95 -8.45 16.30 -5.92
N ILE A 96 -7.80 15.99 -4.79
CA ILE A 96 -8.02 16.73 -3.53
C ILE A 96 -7.58 18.19 -3.69
N TRP A 97 -6.45 18.44 -4.35
CA TRP A 97 -5.97 19.79 -4.62
C TRP A 97 -6.93 20.58 -5.51
N GLU A 98 -7.42 19.98 -6.59
CA GLU A 98 -8.39 20.61 -7.48
C GLU A 98 -9.69 20.96 -6.76
N TRP A 99 -10.20 20.04 -5.93
CA TRP A 99 -11.37 20.29 -5.11
C TRP A 99 -11.17 21.43 -4.10
N ILE A 100 -9.98 21.51 -3.47
CA ILE A 100 -9.63 22.64 -2.59
C ILE A 100 -9.63 23.97 -3.37
N CYS A 101 -9.03 23.98 -4.56
CA CYS A 101 -8.88 25.16 -5.37
C CYS A 101 -10.17 25.65 -6.03
N ARG A 102 -11.14 24.77 -6.28
CA ARG A 102 -12.35 25.10 -7.04
C ARG A 102 -13.60 25.22 -6.18
N ASP A 103 -13.76 24.35 -5.18
CA ASP A 103 -14.97 24.30 -4.36
C ASP A 103 -14.73 24.75 -2.92
N LEU A 104 -13.63 24.33 -2.29
CA LEU A 104 -13.47 24.54 -0.84
C LEU A 104 -13.05 25.98 -0.50
N LEU A 105 -11.99 26.48 -1.13
CA LEU A 105 -11.37 27.77 -0.80
C LEU A 105 -10.82 28.49 -2.06
N PRO A 106 -11.64 28.77 -3.08
CA PRO A 106 -11.15 29.21 -4.40
C PRO A 106 -10.45 30.57 -4.42
N THR A 107 -10.88 31.52 -3.59
CA THR A 107 -10.20 32.83 -3.46
C THR A 107 -8.85 32.68 -2.76
N MET A 108 -8.86 32.09 -1.56
CA MET A 108 -7.65 31.88 -0.76
C MET A 108 -6.63 30.97 -1.45
N ALA A 109 -7.08 29.96 -2.20
CA ALA A 109 -6.20 29.07 -2.95
C ALA A 109 -5.48 29.81 -4.09
N ARG A 110 -6.16 30.75 -4.78
CA ARG A 110 -5.52 31.61 -5.79
C ARG A 110 -4.47 32.53 -5.16
N ASP A 111 -4.79 33.16 -4.03
CA ASP A 111 -3.86 34.02 -3.29
C ASP A 111 -2.64 33.24 -2.81
N TYR A 112 -2.86 32.02 -2.31
CA TYR A 112 -1.81 31.09 -1.91
C TYR A 112 -0.89 30.73 -3.09
N VAL A 113 -1.46 30.29 -4.22
CA VAL A 113 -0.70 29.92 -5.41
C VAL A 113 0.17 31.08 -5.88
N LYS A 114 -0.38 32.30 -5.92
CA LYS A 114 0.36 33.51 -6.27
C LYS A 114 1.51 33.77 -5.30
N ALA A 115 1.22 33.79 -3.99
CA ALA A 115 2.22 34.10 -2.97
C ALA A 115 3.37 33.08 -2.93
N ILE A 116 3.09 31.78 -3.12
CA ILE A 116 4.13 30.75 -3.21
C ILE A 116 4.99 30.96 -4.45
N ASN A 117 4.40 31.20 -5.62
CA ASN A 117 5.16 31.41 -6.85
C ASN A 117 6.09 32.62 -6.74
N ASP A 118 5.62 33.72 -6.14
CA ASP A 118 6.41 34.92 -5.91
C ASP A 118 7.62 34.62 -4.99
N GLN A 119 7.40 33.92 -3.87
CA GLN A 119 8.47 33.60 -2.90
C GLN A 119 9.44 32.51 -3.39
N VAL A 120 8.98 31.56 -4.21
CA VAL A 120 9.86 30.58 -4.86
C VAL A 120 10.76 31.27 -5.87
N THR A 121 10.24 32.22 -6.65
CA THR A 121 11.04 33.04 -7.58
C THR A 121 12.06 33.90 -6.83
N ALA A 122 11.67 34.42 -5.67
CA ALA A 122 12.56 35.17 -4.76
C ALA A 122 13.54 34.29 -3.97
N ASN A 123 13.52 32.97 -4.15
CA ASN A 123 14.36 31.98 -3.45
C ASN A 123 14.32 32.10 -1.91
N ASN A 124 13.12 32.31 -1.34
CA ASN A 124 12.91 32.47 0.10
C ASN A 124 12.18 31.27 0.72
N PRO A 125 12.87 30.15 1.01
CA PRO A 125 12.23 28.91 1.45
C PRO A 125 11.53 29.04 2.81
N LYS A 126 12.02 29.92 3.70
CA LYS A 126 11.40 30.16 5.00
C LYS A 126 10.01 30.78 4.86
N GLU A 127 9.85 31.71 3.93
CA GLU A 127 8.57 32.37 3.71
C GLU A 127 7.59 31.47 2.96
N VAL A 128 8.08 30.67 2.01
CA VAL A 128 7.30 29.61 1.35
C VAL A 128 6.71 28.65 2.39
N GLN A 129 7.51 28.19 3.36
CA GLN A 129 7.03 27.33 4.45
C GLN A 129 5.93 28.01 5.28
N LYS A 130 6.12 29.28 5.69
CA LYS A 130 5.12 30.02 6.47
C LYS A 130 3.81 30.19 5.72
N ILE A 131 3.86 30.55 4.43
CA ILE A 131 2.68 30.71 3.57
C ILE A 131 1.94 29.37 3.46
N ALA A 132 2.66 28.27 3.25
CA ALA A 132 2.10 26.93 3.23
C ALA A 132 1.43 26.55 4.54
N THR A 133 2.08 26.76 5.69
CA THR A 133 1.51 26.49 7.01
C THR A 133 0.26 27.33 7.27
N ALA A 134 0.27 28.62 6.93
CA ALA A 134 -0.90 29.47 7.07
C ALA A 134 -2.08 29.00 6.21
N PHE A 135 -1.83 28.55 4.98
CA PHE A 135 -2.88 28.02 4.12
C PHE A 135 -3.39 26.65 4.60
N GLN A 136 -2.50 25.76 5.04
CA GLN A 136 -2.85 24.48 5.68
C GLN A 136 -3.79 24.67 6.88
N ILE A 137 -3.50 25.63 7.77
CA ILE A 137 -4.35 25.94 8.93
C ILE A 137 -5.75 26.40 8.49
N LYS A 138 -5.83 27.23 7.43
CA LYS A 138 -7.12 27.69 6.89
C LYS A 138 -7.92 26.53 6.30
N VAL A 139 -7.29 25.67 5.50
CA VAL A 139 -7.91 24.48 4.93
C VAL A 139 -8.39 23.54 6.03
N LEU A 140 -7.56 23.27 7.05
CA LEU A 140 -7.93 22.43 8.19
C LEU A 140 -9.22 22.93 8.87
N LYS A 141 -9.31 24.23 9.18
CA LYS A 141 -10.51 24.81 9.81
C LYS A 141 -11.77 24.64 8.96
N VAL A 142 -11.65 24.83 7.65
CA VAL A 142 -12.79 24.61 6.74
C VAL A 142 -13.17 23.14 6.71
N LEU A 143 -12.20 22.22 6.60
CA LEU A 143 -12.47 20.78 6.63
C LEU A 143 -13.11 20.33 7.94
N GLU A 144 -12.72 20.91 9.08
CA GLU A 144 -13.37 20.65 10.37
C GLU A 144 -14.85 20.99 10.36
N ASN A 145 -15.21 22.14 9.79
CA ASN A 145 -16.61 22.52 9.65
C ASN A 145 -17.35 21.67 8.60
N THR A 146 -16.72 21.41 7.45
CA THR A 146 -17.30 20.62 6.35
C THR A 146 -17.51 19.15 6.72
N LEU A 147 -16.72 18.62 7.66
CA LEU A 147 -16.81 17.23 8.11
C LEU A 147 -17.51 17.11 9.48
N ALA A 148 -18.07 18.20 10.02
CA ALA A 148 -18.72 18.22 11.32
C ALA A 148 -20.08 17.48 11.34
N SER A 149 -20.82 17.47 10.21
CA SER A 149 -22.10 16.78 10.10
C SER A 149 -22.09 15.74 8.97
N ALA A 150 -22.91 14.69 9.10
CA ALA A 150 -23.02 13.65 8.08
C ALA A 150 -23.49 14.21 6.73
N GLU A 151 -24.42 15.17 6.75
CA GLU A 151 -24.96 15.81 5.54
C GLU A 151 -23.90 16.64 4.80
N SER A 152 -23.15 17.48 5.53
CA SER A 152 -22.07 18.29 4.95
C SER A 152 -20.91 17.43 4.44
N ALA A 153 -20.60 16.34 5.15
CA ALA A 153 -19.61 15.36 4.73
C ALA A 153 -20.03 14.65 3.43
N GLU A 154 -21.29 14.26 3.29
CA GLU A 154 -21.78 13.59 2.07
C GLU A 154 -21.87 14.57 0.88
N PHE A 155 -22.21 15.83 1.12
CA PHE A 155 -22.10 16.87 0.10
C PHE A 155 -20.66 17.06 -0.38
N ALA A 156 -19.70 17.14 0.54
CA ALA A 156 -18.28 17.23 0.21
C ALA A 156 -17.79 16.00 -0.56
N ARG A 157 -18.24 14.80 -0.16
CA ARG A 157 -17.98 13.55 -0.88
C ARG A 157 -18.50 13.60 -2.31
N SER A 158 -19.75 14.03 -2.49
CA SER A 158 -20.41 14.16 -3.80
C SER A 158 -19.74 15.20 -4.71
N LYS A 159 -19.12 16.23 -4.12
CA LYS A 159 -18.29 17.18 -4.86
C LYS A 159 -16.95 16.58 -5.27
N LEU A 160 -16.30 15.84 -4.37
CA LEU A 160 -15.01 15.21 -4.64
C LEU A 160 -15.09 14.15 -5.75
N THR A 161 -16.21 13.44 -5.89
CA THR A 161 -16.41 12.45 -6.99
C THR A 161 -16.41 13.09 -8.38
N GLN A 162 -16.61 14.41 -8.48
CA GLN A 162 -16.48 15.16 -9.74
C GLN A 162 -15.02 15.32 -10.19
N TYR A 163 -14.05 14.99 -9.33
CA TYR A 163 -12.61 15.11 -9.60
C TYR A 163 -11.91 13.75 -9.67
N THR A 164 -12.54 12.69 -9.14
CA THR A 164 -11.96 11.35 -9.17
C THR A 164 -13.00 10.25 -9.01
N ALA A 165 -12.77 9.11 -9.69
CA ALA A 165 -13.48 7.86 -9.44
C ALA A 165 -12.87 7.05 -8.28
N SER A 166 -11.76 7.52 -7.69
CA SER A 166 -11.12 6.82 -6.58
C SER A 166 -12.06 6.75 -5.38
N ARG A 167 -12.39 5.53 -4.99
CA ARG A 167 -13.23 5.24 -3.82
C ARG A 167 -12.58 5.66 -2.50
N THR A 168 -11.25 5.79 -2.47
CA THR A 168 -10.50 6.15 -1.26
C THR A 168 -10.29 7.64 -1.11
N ALA A 169 -10.56 8.45 -2.13
CA ALA A 169 -10.24 9.88 -2.11
C ALA A 169 -10.86 10.63 -0.92
N PHE A 170 -12.12 10.34 -0.60
CA PHE A 170 -12.79 10.97 0.53
C PHE A 170 -12.22 10.53 1.89
N GLU A 171 -11.86 9.27 2.03
CA GLU A 171 -11.16 8.78 3.23
C GLU A 171 -9.75 9.37 3.34
N ASP A 172 -9.07 9.57 2.23
CA ASP A 172 -7.77 10.25 2.19
C ASP A 172 -7.88 11.74 2.55
N VAL A 173 -9.00 12.42 2.26
CA VAL A 173 -9.30 13.77 2.79
C VAL A 173 -9.41 13.75 4.32
N LYS A 174 -10.14 12.78 4.90
CA LYS A 174 -10.24 12.65 6.36
C LYS A 174 -8.87 12.35 6.99
N LYS A 175 -8.05 11.53 6.35
CA LYS A 175 -6.68 11.26 6.80
C LYS A 175 -5.82 12.51 6.74
N MET A 176 -5.86 13.25 5.63
CA MET A 176 -5.16 14.53 5.49
C MET A 176 -5.56 15.50 6.61
N GLN A 177 -6.86 15.63 6.90
CA GLN A 177 -7.34 16.47 8.00
C GLN A 177 -6.70 16.07 9.34
N ARG A 178 -6.66 14.78 9.68
CA ARG A 178 -6.03 14.28 10.91
C ARG A 178 -4.52 14.56 10.96
N VAL A 179 -3.81 14.41 9.83
CA VAL A 179 -2.37 14.72 9.74
C VAL A 179 -2.13 16.22 9.90
N LEU A 180 -2.91 17.07 9.23
CA LEU A 180 -2.81 18.53 9.36
C LEU A 180 -3.13 18.99 10.79
N ARG A 181 -4.11 18.35 11.46
CA ARG A 181 -4.42 18.61 12.88
C ARG A 181 -3.26 18.25 13.82
N ALA A 182 -2.58 17.14 13.56
CA ALA A 182 -1.40 16.76 14.33
C ALA A 182 -0.20 17.69 14.08
N GLY A 183 -0.10 18.26 12.88
CA GLY A 183 0.90 19.27 12.51
C GLY A 183 2.32 18.82 12.86
N GLU A 184 3.04 19.65 13.61
CA GLU A 184 4.43 19.45 14.04
C GLU A 184 4.64 18.24 14.99
N ALA A 185 3.57 17.66 15.54
CA ALA A 185 3.71 16.50 16.43
C ALA A 185 4.23 15.25 15.70
N LEU A 186 3.81 15.04 14.45
CA LEU A 186 4.23 13.89 13.64
C LEU A 186 5.71 13.97 13.21
N PRO A 187 6.20 15.09 12.65
CA PRO A 187 7.62 15.29 12.38
C PRO A 187 8.49 15.12 13.63
N LYS A 188 8.13 15.76 14.75
CA LYS A 188 8.87 15.63 16.03
C LYS A 188 8.88 14.20 16.57
N PHE A 189 7.81 13.45 16.35
CA PHE A 189 7.78 12.02 16.68
C PHE A 189 8.74 11.25 15.76
N ASN A 190 8.71 11.49 14.45
CA ASN A 190 9.57 10.84 13.47
C ASN A 190 11.07 11.12 13.70
N GLU A 191 11.43 12.32 14.14
CA GLU A 191 12.82 12.70 14.47
C GLU A 191 13.39 11.93 15.67
N LYS A 192 12.52 11.48 16.60
CA LYS A 192 12.93 10.68 17.76
C LYS A 192 13.12 9.20 17.43
N LEU A 193 12.66 8.75 16.27
CA LEU A 193 12.81 7.36 15.85
C LEU A 193 14.20 7.12 15.26
N PRO A 194 14.80 5.94 15.50
CA PRO A 194 16.00 5.53 14.77
C PRO A 194 15.77 5.53 13.26
N GLU A 195 16.81 5.84 12.48
CA GLU A 195 16.71 5.89 11.02
C GLU A 195 16.29 4.55 10.41
N THR A 196 16.78 3.45 10.97
CA THR A 196 16.41 2.07 10.63
C THR A 196 16.40 1.21 11.88
N ILE A 197 15.34 0.41 12.02
CA ILE A 197 15.12 -0.53 13.11
C ILE A 197 15.37 -1.94 12.57
N ALA A 198 16.58 -2.46 12.80
CA ALA A 198 17.01 -3.75 12.27
C ALA A 198 16.54 -4.94 13.14
N LYS A 199 16.49 -4.77 14.47
CA LYS A 199 16.05 -5.78 15.42
C LYS A 199 15.01 -5.17 16.37
N PHE A 200 13.75 -5.52 16.18
CA PHE A 200 12.67 -5.04 17.05
C PHE A 200 12.47 -5.99 18.24
N ASP A 201 13.43 -5.96 19.17
CA ASP A 201 13.41 -6.76 20.41
C ASP A 201 12.50 -6.16 21.49
N ASP A 202 12.33 -6.88 22.60
CA ASP A 202 11.43 -6.47 23.68
C ASP A 202 11.80 -5.10 24.28
N GLY A 203 13.09 -4.76 24.36
CA GLY A 203 13.54 -3.45 24.84
C GLY A 203 13.14 -2.33 23.90
N GLN A 204 13.37 -2.49 22.59
CA GLN A 204 12.95 -1.52 21.58
C GLN A 204 11.43 -1.41 21.48
N VAL A 205 10.71 -2.54 21.57
CA VAL A 205 9.24 -2.55 21.56
C VAL A 205 8.73 -1.72 22.74
N SER A 206 9.23 -1.95 23.96
CA SER A 206 8.84 -1.16 25.14
C SER A 206 9.15 0.33 24.99
N GLN A 207 10.34 0.68 24.44
CA GLN A 207 10.72 2.06 24.22
C GLN A 207 9.78 2.77 23.21
N ILE A 208 9.51 2.13 22.06
CA ILE A 208 8.62 2.70 21.04
C ILE A 208 7.18 2.76 21.55
N THR A 209 6.70 1.74 22.26
CA THR A 209 5.37 1.75 22.89
C THR A 209 5.23 2.92 23.86
N ALA A 210 6.22 3.20 24.70
CA ALA A 210 6.18 4.35 25.60
C ALA A 210 6.08 5.70 24.86
N GLN A 211 6.81 5.84 23.74
CA GLN A 211 6.72 7.04 22.89
C GLN A 211 5.35 7.14 22.20
N LEU A 212 4.80 6.02 21.72
CA LEU A 212 3.47 5.96 21.10
C LEU A 212 2.36 6.25 22.11
N ASP A 213 2.46 5.77 23.35
CA ASP A 213 1.50 6.05 24.42
C ASP A 213 1.50 7.54 24.77
N ALA A 214 2.69 8.16 24.87
CA ALA A 214 2.81 9.59 25.08
C ALA A 214 2.21 10.40 23.91
N PHE A 215 2.48 9.98 22.67
CA PHE A 215 1.90 10.61 21.48
C PHE A 215 0.37 10.47 21.45
N LYS A 216 -0.15 9.26 21.69
CA LYS A 216 -1.58 8.95 21.70
C LYS A 216 -2.34 9.79 22.73
N LYS A 217 -1.77 10.03 23.91
CA LYS A 217 -2.39 10.88 24.94
C LYS A 217 -2.70 12.30 24.44
N ALA A 218 -1.82 12.86 23.59
CA ALA A 218 -2.00 14.19 23.01
C ALA A 218 -2.78 14.17 21.68
N HIS A 219 -2.57 13.15 20.85
CA HIS A 219 -3.11 13.07 19.48
C HIS A 219 -3.66 11.68 19.16
N PRO A 220 -4.79 11.26 19.77
CA PRO A 220 -5.32 9.90 19.60
C PRO A 220 -5.70 9.59 18.15
N ASP A 221 -6.31 10.55 17.43
CA ASP A 221 -6.72 10.39 16.03
C ASP A 221 -5.55 10.23 15.06
N ALA A 222 -4.34 10.65 15.46
CA ALA A 222 -3.14 10.60 14.63
C ALA A 222 -2.25 9.39 14.92
N LEU A 223 -2.62 8.54 15.90
CA LEU A 223 -1.89 7.32 16.24
C LEU A 223 -1.61 6.42 15.03
N PRO A 224 -2.55 6.19 14.09
CA PRO A 224 -2.26 5.38 12.91
C PRO A 224 -1.12 5.90 12.04
N PHE A 225 -0.91 7.21 11.99
CA PHE A 225 0.19 7.81 11.22
C PHE A 225 1.51 7.69 11.97
N ALA A 226 1.51 7.82 13.30
CA ALA A 226 2.69 7.53 14.11
C ALA A 226 3.13 6.06 13.95
N LEU A 227 2.18 5.13 13.94
CA LEU A 227 2.43 3.71 13.66
C LEU A 227 2.96 3.49 12.22
N ALA A 228 2.42 4.19 11.23
CA ALA A 228 2.93 4.14 9.86
C ALA A 228 4.38 4.64 9.77
N LEU A 229 4.76 5.68 10.53
CA LEU A 229 6.14 6.14 10.62
C LEU A 229 7.07 5.09 11.22
N VAL A 230 6.67 4.42 12.31
CA VAL A 230 7.43 3.28 12.87
C VAL A 230 7.56 2.16 11.84
N ALA A 231 6.47 1.82 11.15
CA ALA A 231 6.45 0.79 10.12
C ALA A 231 7.48 1.06 9.01
N ARG A 232 7.66 2.32 8.61
CA ARG A 232 8.65 2.71 7.59
C ARG A 232 10.10 2.52 8.03
N ARG A 233 10.37 2.58 9.34
CA ARG A 233 11.73 2.40 9.90
C ARG A 233 12.09 0.93 10.11
N LEU A 234 11.10 0.04 10.19
CA LEU A 234 11.33 -1.40 10.40
C LEU A 234 11.92 -2.07 9.15
N LYS A 235 13.04 -2.78 9.34
CA LYS A 235 13.61 -3.67 8.32
C LYS A 235 12.68 -4.85 8.02
N THR A 236 12.11 -5.44 9.07
CA THR A 236 11.21 -6.59 8.99
C THR A 236 9.78 -6.12 9.24
N PHE A 237 9.00 -5.95 8.18
CA PHE A 237 7.74 -5.21 8.26
C PHE A 237 6.69 -5.82 9.20
N TRP A 238 6.64 -7.16 9.32
CA TRP A 238 5.68 -7.86 10.18
C TRP A 238 6.00 -7.78 11.67
N GLN A 239 7.23 -7.35 12.05
CA GLN A 239 7.56 -7.11 13.45
C GLN A 239 6.73 -5.98 14.06
N LEU A 240 6.09 -5.13 13.24
CA LEU A 240 5.15 -4.13 13.74
C LEU A 240 4.06 -4.77 14.61
N ALA A 241 3.59 -5.98 14.25
CA ALA A 241 2.58 -6.75 14.99
C ALA A 241 2.96 -6.96 16.47
N TYR A 242 4.24 -6.87 16.81
CA TYR A 242 4.72 -7.09 18.17
C TYR A 242 4.18 -6.02 19.12
N LEU A 243 3.97 -4.78 18.65
CA LEU A 243 3.33 -3.71 19.40
C LEU A 243 1.94 -4.11 19.89
N ALA A 244 1.11 -4.70 19.02
CA ALA A 244 -0.23 -5.14 19.36
C ALA A 244 -0.21 -6.35 20.31
N THR A 245 0.61 -7.36 20.01
CA THR A 245 0.66 -8.59 20.80
C THR A 245 1.26 -8.40 22.19
N LYS A 246 2.16 -7.43 22.38
CA LYS A 246 2.78 -7.13 23.69
C LYS A 246 1.91 -6.22 24.55
N ALA A 247 1.07 -5.39 23.94
CA ALA A 247 0.12 -4.56 24.66
C ALA A 247 -1.12 -5.35 25.14
N ALA A 248 -1.39 -6.51 24.55
CA ALA A 248 -2.53 -7.35 24.89
C ALA A 248 -2.27 -8.17 26.17
N ALA A 249 -3.33 -8.45 26.92
CA ALA A 249 -3.27 -9.29 28.13
C ALA A 249 -2.94 -10.76 27.81
N SER A 250 -3.33 -11.23 26.62
CA SER A 250 -3.02 -12.55 26.11
C SER A 250 -2.76 -12.51 24.60
N LYS A 251 -2.34 -13.64 24.03
CA LYS A 251 -2.16 -13.81 22.58
C LYS A 251 -3.46 -14.04 21.82
N ASN A 252 -4.61 -14.13 22.50
CA ASN A 252 -5.89 -14.35 21.84
C ASN A 252 -6.23 -13.16 20.93
N ALA A 253 -6.75 -13.45 19.73
CA ALA A 253 -7.13 -12.42 18.77
C ALA A 253 -8.11 -11.38 19.36
N ALA A 254 -9.05 -11.81 20.22
CA ALA A 254 -10.00 -10.91 20.89
C ALA A 254 -9.32 -9.92 21.85
N ASP A 255 -8.35 -10.39 22.64
CA ASP A 255 -7.62 -9.53 23.58
C ASP A 255 -6.74 -8.54 22.84
N ILE A 256 -6.14 -8.95 21.72
CA ILE A 256 -5.36 -8.06 20.84
C ILE A 256 -6.28 -7.02 20.19
N ALA A 257 -7.48 -7.40 19.75
CA ALA A 257 -8.45 -6.50 19.14
C ALA A 257 -8.96 -5.41 20.11
N ALA A 258 -8.99 -5.71 21.41
CA ALA A 258 -9.32 -4.73 22.45
C ALA A 258 -8.19 -3.70 22.70
N THR A 259 -6.98 -3.91 22.18
CA THR A 259 -5.86 -2.99 22.39
C THR A 259 -5.94 -1.75 21.50
N PRO A 260 -5.40 -0.61 21.95
CA PRO A 260 -5.25 0.59 21.10
C PRO A 260 -4.36 0.38 19.87
N TYR A 261 -3.54 -0.66 19.88
CA TYR A 261 -2.58 -0.99 18.83
C TYR A 261 -3.11 -2.04 17.84
N ALA A 262 -4.36 -2.50 17.99
CA ALA A 262 -4.98 -3.50 17.12
C ALA A 262 -4.89 -3.14 15.63
N CYS A 263 -4.95 -1.85 15.28
CA CYS A 263 -4.88 -1.36 13.90
C CYS A 263 -3.56 -1.70 13.19
N VAL A 264 -2.51 -2.07 13.94
CA VAL A 264 -1.26 -2.57 13.40
C VAL A 264 -1.43 -3.87 12.62
N ILE A 265 -2.30 -4.78 13.06
CA ILE A 265 -2.47 -6.07 12.38
C ILE A 265 -2.99 -5.86 10.95
N PRO A 266 -4.07 -5.09 10.72
CA PRO A 266 -4.45 -4.65 9.38
C PRO A 266 -3.32 -3.96 8.60
N MET A 267 -2.50 -3.10 9.23
CA MET A 267 -1.37 -2.46 8.54
C MET A 267 -0.32 -3.46 8.04
N VAL A 268 -0.05 -4.53 8.80
CA VAL A 268 0.85 -5.61 8.37
C VAL A 268 0.23 -6.37 7.20
N LEU A 269 -1.08 -6.65 7.25
CA LEU A 269 -1.81 -7.28 6.13
C LEU A 269 -1.82 -6.39 4.87
N ASP A 270 -1.92 -5.06 5.02
CA ASP A 270 -1.81 -4.12 3.89
C ASP A 270 -0.42 -4.20 3.24
N ARG A 271 0.64 -4.36 4.04
CA ARG A 271 2.01 -4.52 3.50
C ARG A 271 2.23 -5.89 2.86
N LEU A 272 1.59 -6.94 3.37
CA LEU A 272 1.56 -8.25 2.71
C LEU A 272 0.93 -8.16 1.33
N ASP A 273 -0.15 -7.38 1.19
CA ASP A 273 -0.79 -7.16 -0.09
C ASP A 273 0.12 -6.40 -1.07
N ASP A 274 0.83 -5.35 -0.62
CA ASP A 274 1.84 -4.67 -1.45
C ASP A 274 2.92 -5.65 -1.95
N LYS A 275 3.36 -6.59 -1.08
CA LYS A 275 4.35 -7.61 -1.41
C LYS A 275 3.80 -8.62 -2.42
N ARG A 276 2.51 -8.98 -2.33
CA ARG A 276 1.81 -9.78 -3.35
C ARG A 276 1.81 -9.08 -4.71
N LEU A 277 1.52 -7.78 -4.75
CA LEU A 277 1.57 -6.99 -5.98
C LEU A 277 2.98 -6.92 -6.55
N ALA A 278 3.99 -6.65 -5.71
CA ALA A 278 5.39 -6.63 -6.12
C ALA A 278 5.86 -8.00 -6.64
N LEU A 279 5.40 -9.09 -6.01
CA LEU A 279 5.70 -10.47 -6.43
C LEU A 279 5.15 -10.73 -7.82
N ARG A 280 3.89 -10.36 -8.09
CA ARG A 280 3.29 -10.48 -9.43
C ARG A 280 4.13 -9.76 -10.49
N VAL A 281 4.52 -8.51 -10.23
CA VAL A 281 5.36 -7.73 -11.15
C VAL A 281 6.74 -8.38 -11.32
N ALA A 282 7.34 -8.89 -10.25
CA ALA A 282 8.62 -9.60 -10.32
C ALA A 282 8.53 -10.87 -11.18
N LEU A 283 7.50 -11.69 -10.99
CA LEU A 283 7.23 -12.90 -11.76
C LEU A 283 7.01 -12.59 -13.25
N ARG A 284 6.14 -11.63 -13.58
CA ARG A 284 5.86 -11.21 -14.96
C ARG A 284 7.11 -10.75 -15.72
N HIS A 285 8.05 -10.11 -15.03
CA HIS A 285 9.30 -9.63 -15.63
C HIS A 285 10.47 -10.60 -15.46
N ASN A 286 10.23 -11.88 -15.13
CA ASN A 286 11.25 -12.91 -14.94
C ASN A 286 12.34 -12.55 -13.91
N ARG A 287 12.00 -11.73 -12.91
CA ARG A 287 12.92 -11.32 -11.83
C ARG A 287 12.88 -12.34 -10.69
N PHE A 288 13.37 -13.55 -10.95
CA PHE A 288 13.22 -14.70 -10.03
C PHE A 288 13.84 -14.53 -8.66
N LEU A 289 15.02 -13.89 -8.56
CA LEU A 289 15.67 -13.63 -7.27
C LEU A 289 14.81 -12.71 -6.40
N VAL A 290 14.26 -11.65 -7.00
CA VAL A 290 13.34 -10.72 -6.33
C VAL A 290 12.06 -11.44 -5.92
N ALA A 291 11.50 -12.29 -6.78
CA ALA A 291 10.32 -13.08 -6.47
C ALA A 291 10.56 -14.05 -5.29
N ARG A 292 11.71 -14.73 -5.25
CA ARG A 292 12.10 -15.60 -4.14
C ARG A 292 12.21 -14.84 -2.82
N ASP A 293 12.87 -13.69 -2.83
CA ASP A 293 13.07 -12.89 -1.62
C ASP A 293 11.73 -12.36 -1.10
N LEU A 294 10.85 -11.91 -1.99
CA LEU A 294 9.48 -11.51 -1.66
C LEU A 294 8.65 -12.66 -1.07
N LEU A 295 8.73 -13.87 -1.65
CA LEU A 295 8.04 -15.04 -1.12
C LEU A 295 8.53 -15.42 0.27
N THR A 296 9.84 -15.31 0.52
CA THR A 296 10.44 -15.57 1.83
C THR A 296 9.86 -14.61 2.87
N GLU A 297 9.85 -13.31 2.57
CA GLU A 297 9.26 -12.29 3.45
C GLU A 297 7.76 -12.52 3.70
N ILE A 298 7.01 -12.94 2.68
CA ILE A 298 5.58 -13.23 2.80
C ILE A 298 5.34 -14.42 3.74
N TYR A 299 6.06 -15.52 3.56
CA TYR A 299 5.88 -16.72 4.39
C TYR A 299 6.36 -16.50 5.84
N ASP A 300 7.44 -15.76 6.04
CA ASP A 300 7.90 -15.39 7.38
C ASP A 300 6.85 -14.52 8.12
N ALA A 301 6.20 -13.60 7.40
CA ALA A 301 5.11 -12.81 7.95
C ALA A 301 3.88 -13.67 8.30
N GLU A 302 3.44 -14.56 7.40
CA GLU A 302 2.32 -15.48 7.67
C GLU A 302 2.60 -16.34 8.92
N HIS A 303 3.78 -16.97 8.96
CA HIS A 303 4.18 -17.82 10.08
C HIS A 303 4.26 -17.01 11.38
N SER A 304 4.88 -15.83 11.36
CA SER A 304 5.00 -14.98 12.54
C SER A 304 3.65 -14.49 13.05
N LEU A 305 2.66 -14.24 12.19
CA LEU A 305 1.32 -13.84 12.60
C LEU A 305 0.59 -15.01 13.26
N LYS A 306 0.61 -16.19 12.63
CA LYS A 306 -0.01 -17.42 13.17
C LYS A 306 0.58 -17.86 14.51
N LEU A 307 1.89 -17.72 14.68
CA LEU A 307 2.58 -18.11 15.93
C LEU A 307 2.33 -17.14 17.10
N ARG A 308 1.94 -15.90 16.82
CA ARG A 308 1.81 -14.84 17.85
C ARG A 308 0.38 -14.51 18.21
N ILE A 309 -0.57 -14.87 17.37
CA ILE A 309 -1.99 -14.57 17.53
C ILE A 309 -2.73 -15.90 17.60
N ASP A 310 -3.06 -16.31 18.83
CA ASP A 310 -3.78 -17.54 19.08
C ASP A 310 -5.21 -17.39 18.54
N GLY A 311 -5.66 -18.38 17.77
CA GLY A 311 -6.98 -18.36 17.14
C GLY A 311 -7.12 -17.36 15.99
N ILE A 312 -6.02 -16.84 15.42
CA ILE A 312 -6.09 -15.88 14.29
C ILE A 312 -7.00 -16.36 13.17
N GLU A 313 -7.00 -17.66 12.87
CA GLU A 313 -7.76 -18.31 11.80
C GLU A 313 -9.28 -18.07 11.90
N GLN A 314 -9.80 -17.90 13.12
CA GLN A 314 -11.22 -17.68 13.39
C GLN A 314 -11.59 -16.18 13.38
N SER A 315 -10.59 -15.30 13.34
CA SER A 315 -10.79 -13.85 13.29
C SER A 315 -10.89 -13.33 11.86
N GLU A 316 -11.43 -12.12 11.69
CA GLU A 316 -11.44 -11.43 10.40
C GLU A 316 -10.02 -11.25 9.83
N TRP A 317 -9.00 -11.11 10.69
CA TRP A 317 -7.60 -11.01 10.28
C TRP A 317 -7.10 -12.32 9.67
N GLY A 318 -7.50 -13.47 10.22
CA GLY A 318 -7.15 -14.78 9.68
C GLY A 318 -7.83 -15.07 8.35
N VAL A 319 -9.11 -14.72 8.22
CA VAL A 319 -9.84 -14.82 6.95
C VAL A 319 -9.14 -13.99 5.87
N ARG A 320 -8.78 -12.74 6.18
CA ARG A 320 -8.04 -11.87 5.25
C ARG A 320 -6.64 -12.42 4.92
N LEU A 321 -5.90 -12.90 5.92
CA LEU A 321 -4.59 -13.52 5.70
C LEU A 321 -4.71 -14.73 4.77
N GLN A 322 -5.69 -15.60 5.00
CA GLN A 322 -5.93 -16.79 4.17
C GLN A 322 -6.23 -16.40 2.72
N GLN A 323 -7.12 -15.43 2.49
CA GLN A 323 -7.43 -14.93 1.14
C GLN A 323 -6.19 -14.38 0.43
N LEU A 324 -5.33 -13.64 1.13
CA LEU A 324 -4.05 -13.15 0.58
C LEU A 324 -3.12 -14.31 0.21
N MET A 325 -2.97 -15.30 1.10
CA MET A 325 -2.12 -16.46 0.86
C MET A 325 -2.62 -17.35 -0.29
N ASP A 326 -3.94 -17.51 -0.43
CA ASP A 326 -4.55 -18.23 -1.54
C ASP A 326 -4.31 -17.50 -2.87
N ALA A 327 -4.43 -16.18 -2.89
CA ALA A 327 -4.11 -15.36 -4.05
C ALA A 327 -2.62 -15.45 -4.43
N ILE A 328 -1.72 -15.45 -3.45
CA ILE A 328 -0.27 -15.64 -3.68
C ILE A 328 0.02 -17.04 -4.24
N ALA A 329 -0.61 -18.08 -3.69
CA ALA A 329 -0.46 -19.44 -4.18
C ALA A 329 -0.95 -19.60 -5.62
N ALA A 330 -2.08 -18.97 -5.97
CA ALA A 330 -2.60 -18.94 -7.33
C ALA A 330 -1.61 -18.23 -8.29
N LEU A 331 -1.01 -17.11 -7.88
CA LEU A 331 -0.01 -16.39 -8.68
C LEU A 331 1.24 -17.23 -8.97
N VAL A 332 1.79 -17.88 -7.93
CA VAL A 332 2.97 -18.74 -8.09
C VAL A 332 2.64 -19.95 -8.96
N SER A 333 1.48 -20.59 -8.75
CA SER A 333 1.05 -21.75 -9.55
C SER A 333 0.90 -21.40 -11.04
N ALA A 334 0.27 -20.25 -11.34
CA ALA A 334 0.10 -19.76 -12.71
C ALA A 334 1.42 -19.44 -13.41
N GLU A 335 2.44 -19.02 -12.67
CA GLU A 335 3.76 -18.76 -13.24
C GLU A 335 4.60 -20.04 -13.36
N VAL A 336 4.53 -20.95 -12.39
CA VAL A 336 5.22 -22.25 -12.44
C VAL A 336 4.72 -23.11 -13.61
N SER A 337 3.43 -23.06 -13.96
CA SER A 337 2.87 -23.78 -15.10
C SER A 337 3.33 -23.25 -16.46
N ARG A 338 3.89 -22.03 -16.52
CA ARG A 338 4.47 -21.45 -17.75
C ARG A 338 5.89 -21.93 -18.03
N PHE A 339 6.57 -22.53 -17.04
CA PHE A 339 7.94 -23.04 -17.22
C PHE A 339 7.95 -24.52 -17.60
N PRO A 340 8.94 -24.96 -18.39
CA PRO A 340 9.26 -26.39 -18.52
C PRO A 340 9.53 -26.99 -17.12
N ALA A 341 9.18 -28.27 -16.93
CA ALA A 341 9.26 -28.99 -15.64
C ALA A 341 10.60 -28.83 -14.87
N ASN A 342 11.65 -28.44 -15.56
CA ASN A 342 13.01 -28.32 -15.07
C ASN A 342 13.30 -27.04 -14.26
N VAL A 343 12.46 -25.98 -14.30
CA VAL A 343 12.67 -24.73 -13.54
C VAL A 343 11.67 -24.55 -12.38
N GLY A 344 10.54 -25.27 -12.42
CA GLY A 344 9.50 -25.21 -11.38
C GLY A 344 9.98 -25.59 -9.98
N HIS A 345 11.12 -26.29 -9.83
CA HIS A 345 11.67 -26.69 -8.54
C HIS A 345 12.29 -25.53 -7.73
N ILE A 346 12.68 -24.42 -8.36
CA ILE A 346 13.27 -23.25 -7.66
C ILE A 346 12.18 -22.44 -6.96
N LEU A 347 11.01 -22.31 -7.59
CA LEU A 347 9.84 -21.62 -7.02
C LEU A 347 8.91 -22.55 -6.23
N GLY A 348 8.88 -23.84 -6.58
CA GLY A 348 8.09 -24.89 -5.92
C GLY A 348 8.83 -25.63 -4.80
N SER A 349 10.04 -25.18 -4.43
CA SER A 349 10.83 -25.82 -3.39
C SER A 349 10.08 -25.83 -2.05
N ARG A 350 9.79 -27.05 -1.57
CA ARG A 350 9.25 -27.36 -0.23
C ARG A 350 10.00 -26.70 0.94
N ARG A 351 11.22 -26.18 0.73
CA ARG A 351 11.97 -25.48 1.78
C ARG A 351 11.39 -24.09 2.10
N LEU A 352 10.59 -23.50 1.20
CA LEU A 352 9.94 -22.20 1.43
C LEU A 352 8.56 -22.33 2.11
N ARG A 353 7.97 -23.53 2.11
CA ARG A 353 6.65 -23.79 2.70
C ARG A 353 6.81 -24.67 3.94
N SER A 354 6.72 -24.06 5.13
CA SER A 354 6.67 -24.80 6.40
C SER A 354 5.44 -25.75 6.45
N PRO A 355 5.48 -26.93 7.12
CA PRO A 355 4.62 -28.07 6.81
C PRO A 355 3.18 -28.08 7.35
N ASP A 356 2.65 -26.98 7.91
CA ASP A 356 1.48 -27.05 8.80
C ASP A 356 0.13 -26.64 8.20
N THR A 357 -0.07 -26.77 6.87
CA THR A 357 -1.41 -26.59 6.29
C THR A 357 -1.96 -27.89 5.71
N LEU A 358 -3.21 -28.19 6.08
CA LEU A 358 -3.98 -29.41 5.79
C LEU A 358 -4.03 -29.84 4.31
N GLY A 359 -3.57 -29.00 3.37
CA GLY A 359 -3.30 -29.37 1.98
C GLY A 359 -2.12 -30.34 1.78
N GLY A 360 -1.22 -30.48 2.75
CA GLY A 360 -0.08 -31.41 2.67
C GLY A 360 -0.44 -32.88 2.91
N LYS A 361 -1.57 -33.16 3.58
CA LYS A 361 -1.97 -34.54 3.93
C LYS A 361 -2.59 -35.30 2.75
N LEU A 362 -3.20 -34.59 1.79
CA LEU A 362 -3.73 -35.21 0.57
C LEU A 362 -2.63 -35.58 -0.44
N SER A 363 -1.46 -34.95 -0.36
CA SER A 363 -0.30 -35.29 -1.20
C SER A 363 0.50 -36.50 -0.69
N TYR A 364 0.38 -36.84 0.60
CA TYR A 364 1.09 -37.98 1.21
C TYR A 364 0.54 -39.33 0.72
N LEU A 365 -0.78 -39.43 0.50
CA LEU A 365 -1.40 -40.64 -0.05
C LEU A 365 -1.13 -40.81 -1.56
N ALA A 366 -0.94 -39.71 -2.29
CA ALA A 366 -0.57 -39.75 -3.71
C ALA A 366 0.92 -40.08 -3.95
N TRP A 367 1.80 -39.88 -2.95
CA TRP A 367 3.22 -40.24 -3.03
C TRP A 367 3.48 -41.68 -2.55
N LYS A 368 2.72 -42.20 -1.58
CA LYS A 368 2.85 -43.60 -1.11
C LYS A 368 2.45 -44.66 -2.16
N GLY A 369 1.79 -44.26 -3.25
CA GLY A 369 1.55 -45.13 -4.42
C GLY A 369 2.72 -45.17 -5.42
N ARG A 370 3.76 -44.35 -5.24
CA ARG A 370 4.86 -44.17 -6.22
C ARG A 370 6.16 -44.91 -5.87
N ASP A 371 6.32 -45.35 -4.62
CA ASP A 371 7.48 -46.15 -4.18
C ASP A 371 7.42 -47.63 -4.62
N ALA A 372 6.31 -48.08 -5.23
CA ALA A 372 6.21 -49.43 -5.81
C ALA A 372 6.81 -49.57 -7.23
N VAL A 373 7.40 -48.50 -7.78
CA VAL A 373 7.95 -48.50 -9.16
C VAL A 373 9.47 -48.36 -9.19
N GLN A 374 10.12 -48.24 -8.03
CA GLN A 374 11.58 -48.08 -7.96
C GLN A 374 12.36 -49.37 -8.20
N ASP A 375 11.70 -50.53 -8.25
CA ASP A 375 12.32 -51.82 -8.61
C ASP A 375 12.48 -52.03 -10.14
N GLY A 376 11.84 -51.21 -10.96
CA GLY A 376 11.95 -51.31 -12.43
C GLY A 376 13.30 -50.84 -13.00
N ALA A 377 14.00 -49.95 -12.29
CA ALA A 377 15.27 -49.36 -12.76
C ALA A 377 16.51 -50.23 -12.46
N ALA A 378 16.38 -51.24 -11.60
CA ALA A 378 17.41 -52.25 -11.35
C ALA A 378 17.36 -53.38 -12.38
N ALA A 379 16.17 -53.72 -12.90
CA ALA A 379 15.99 -54.73 -13.95
C ALA A 379 16.55 -54.28 -15.31
N PHE A 380 16.49 -52.99 -15.63
CA PHE A 380 16.98 -52.46 -16.92
C PHE A 380 18.52 -52.36 -17.02
N ARG A 381 19.22 -52.26 -15.89
CA ARG A 381 20.70 -52.23 -15.85
C ARG A 381 21.34 -53.62 -15.99
N LYS A 382 20.58 -54.70 -15.83
CA LYS A 382 21.06 -56.08 -16.02
C LYS A 382 20.87 -56.60 -17.46
N LEU A 383 20.15 -55.85 -18.30
CA LEU A 383 19.82 -56.21 -19.69
C LEU A 383 20.69 -55.51 -20.75
N LEU A 384 21.53 -54.55 -20.37
CA LEU A 384 22.39 -53.78 -21.28
C LEU A 384 23.88 -54.00 -20.98
N GLY A 385 24.30 -55.26 -20.82
CA GLY A 385 25.64 -55.65 -20.38
C GLY A 385 26.78 -54.79 -20.94
N ALA A 386 27.41 -54.03 -20.05
CA ALA A 386 28.72 -53.44 -20.24
C ALA A 386 29.36 -53.32 -18.84
N THR A 387 30.46 -54.04 -18.65
CA THR A 387 31.38 -53.93 -17.50
C THR A 387 32.00 -52.55 -17.42
#